data_AF-A0A8S3JLM4-F1
#
_entry.id   AF-A0A8S3JLM4-F1
#
_cell.length_a   1.000
_cell.length_b   1.000
_cell.length_c   1.000
_cell.angle_alpha   90.00
_cell.angle_beta   90.00
_cell.angle_gamma   90.00
#
_symmetry.space_group_name_H-M   'P 1'
#
loop_
_entity.id
_entity.type
_entity.pdbx_description
1 polymer ?
#
loop_
_entity_poly.entity_id
_entity_poly.type
_entity_poly.pdbx_seq_one_letter_code
_entity_poly.pdbx_strand_id
1 'polypeptide(L)'
;MFLSDRLTKCTNLDQTLNDFESGMEEVKIWIRNAQTRLTTSSSSIEVEDHFGRNPNIQQEIRETQTNINRLNRDIIDITKDVDESLARRLREDMRIINESWSRFISSSKAHSQNVQ
;
A
#
# COMPACT_ATOMS: atom_id res chain seq x y z
N MET A 1 -13.20 -37.99 -3.54
CA MET A 1 -12.43 -37.02 -2.74
C MET A 1 -11.62 -36.14 -3.69
N PHE A 2 -12.28 -35.27 -4.47
CA PHE A 2 -11.61 -34.43 -5.49
C PHE A 2 -12.35 -33.11 -5.73
N LEU A 3 -13.69 -33.10 -5.62
CA LEU A 3 -14.48 -31.88 -5.75
C LEU A 3 -14.43 -31.02 -4.48
N SER A 4 -14.45 -31.64 -3.30
CA SER A 4 -14.37 -30.92 -2.01
C SER A 4 -13.08 -30.14 -1.89
N ASP A 5 -11.93 -30.77 -2.17
CA ASP A 5 -10.62 -30.12 -2.03
C ASP A 5 -10.43 -28.98 -3.03
N ARG A 6 -10.96 -29.14 -4.25
CA ARG A 6 -10.97 -28.07 -5.27
C ARG A 6 -11.86 -26.90 -4.87
N LEU A 7 -13.04 -27.17 -4.31
CA LEU A 7 -13.95 -26.14 -3.83
C LEU A 7 -13.32 -25.35 -2.68
N THR A 8 -12.71 -26.04 -1.71
CA THR A 8 -11.98 -25.40 -0.60
C THR A 8 -10.84 -24.54 -1.10
N LYS A 9 -10.06 -25.03 -2.09
CA LYS A 9 -8.98 -24.23 -2.68
C LYS A 9 -9.49 -22.95 -3.35
N CYS A 10 -10.58 -23.03 -4.12
CA CYS A 10 -11.20 -21.86 -4.75
C CYS A 10 -11.70 -20.86 -3.70
N THR A 11 -12.41 -21.30 -2.67
CA THR A 11 -12.94 -20.40 -1.63
C THR A 11 -11.80 -19.70 -0.86
N ASN A 12 -10.72 -20.41 -0.56
CA ASN A 12 -9.56 -19.81 0.10
C ASN A 12 -8.87 -18.77 -0.80
N LEU A 13 -8.77 -19.04 -2.11
CA LEU A 13 -8.20 -18.11 -3.07
C LEU A 13 -9.06 -16.85 -3.21
N ASP A 14 -10.38 -17.01 -3.32
CA ASP A 14 -11.32 -15.88 -3.40
C ASP A 14 -11.24 -15.00 -2.14
N GLN A 15 -11.18 -15.61 -0.95
CA GLN A 15 -11.00 -14.84 0.30
C GLN A 15 -9.66 -14.09 0.30
N THR A 16 -8.58 -14.77 -0.09
CA THR A 16 -7.24 -14.17 -0.14
C THR A 16 -7.19 -13.01 -1.14
N LEU A 17 -7.85 -13.15 -2.29
CA LEU A 17 -7.98 -12.09 -3.28
C LEU A 17 -8.76 -10.89 -2.74
N ASN A 18 -9.89 -11.13 -2.07
CA ASN A 18 -10.69 -10.06 -1.47
C ASN A 18 -9.90 -9.30 -0.39
N ASP A 19 -9.19 -10.01 0.48
CA ASP A 19 -8.37 -9.41 1.53
C ASP A 19 -7.20 -8.61 0.93
N PHE A 20 -6.60 -9.12 -0.15
CA PHE A 20 -5.54 -8.45 -0.89
C PHE A 20 -6.04 -7.17 -1.56
N GLU A 21 -7.17 -7.22 -2.28
CA GLU A 21 -7.76 -6.07 -2.97
C GLU A 21 -8.22 -5.00 -1.97
N SER A 22 -8.81 -5.39 -0.84
CA SER A 22 -9.16 -4.47 0.25
C SER A 22 -7.92 -3.77 0.81
N GLY A 23 -6.86 -4.54 1.10
CA GLY A 23 -5.61 -3.97 1.62
C GLY A 23 -4.93 -3.03 0.62
N MET A 24 -4.96 -3.34 -0.68
CA MET A 24 -4.48 -2.43 -1.73
C MET A 24 -5.26 -1.12 -1.73
N GLU A 25 -6.58 -1.17 -1.62
CA GLU A 25 -7.43 0.02 -1.66
C GLU A 25 -7.19 0.91 -0.44
N GLU A 26 -7.07 0.33 0.75
CA GLU A 26 -6.70 1.05 1.98
C GLU A 26 -5.38 1.83 1.80
N VAL A 27 -4.36 1.17 1.26
CA VAL A 27 -3.05 1.81 1.01
C VAL A 27 -3.18 2.92 -0.04
N LYS A 28 -3.93 2.70 -1.13
CA LYS A 28 -4.15 3.72 -2.18
C LYS A 28 -4.84 4.96 -1.61
N ILE A 29 -5.90 4.77 -0.82
CA ILE A 29 -6.64 5.86 -0.17
C ILE A 29 -5.71 6.62 0.77
N TRP A 30 -4.94 5.90 1.60
CA TRP A 30 -4.00 6.53 2.52
C TRP A 30 -2.96 7.37 1.78
N ILE A 31 -2.30 6.82 0.75
CA ILE A 31 -1.28 7.53 -0.04
C ILE A 31 -1.88 8.78 -0.67
N ARG A 32 -3.08 8.69 -1.26
CA ARG A 32 -3.76 9.84 -1.89
C ARG A 32 -4.05 10.93 -0.88
N ASN A 33 -4.56 10.57 0.29
CA ASN A 33 -4.85 11.52 1.36
C ASN A 33 -3.58 12.19 1.87
N ALA A 34 -2.50 11.42 2.06
CA ALA A 34 -1.21 11.94 2.49
C ALA A 34 -0.58 12.87 1.44
N GLN A 35 -0.67 12.53 0.15
CA GLN A 35 -0.23 13.40 -0.94
C GLN A 35 -1.05 14.70 -1.01
N THR A 36 -2.36 14.61 -0.82
CA THR A 36 -3.23 15.80 -0.77
C THR A 36 -2.78 16.74 0.34
N ARG A 37 -2.55 16.19 1.56
CA ARG A 37 -2.03 16.95 2.70
C ARG A 37 -0.69 17.61 2.38
N LEU A 38 0.26 16.89 1.78
CA LEU A 38 1.54 17.44 1.33
C LEU A 38 1.38 18.60 0.36
N THR A 39 0.46 18.49 -0.60
CA THR A 39 0.22 19.56 -1.60
C THR A 39 -0.53 20.77 -1.05
N THR A 40 -1.35 20.58 -0.01
CA THR A 40 -2.07 21.68 0.65
C THR A 40 -1.23 22.42 1.68
N SER A 41 -0.20 21.77 2.23
CA SER A 41 0.77 22.43 3.12
C SER A 41 1.49 23.53 2.35
N SER A 42 1.42 24.75 2.88
CA SER A 42 1.98 25.93 2.22
C SER A 42 3.45 26.16 2.57
N SER A 43 3.97 25.41 3.56
CA SER A 43 5.36 25.53 4.00
C SER A 43 5.99 24.19 4.38
N SER A 44 7.32 24.13 4.26
CA SER A 44 8.14 22.97 4.67
C SER A 44 8.02 22.66 6.17
N ILE A 45 7.81 23.70 7.00
CA ILE A 45 7.64 23.60 8.45
C ILE A 45 6.31 22.90 8.80
N GLU A 46 5.22 23.23 8.10
CA GLU A 46 3.93 22.56 8.28
C GLU A 46 4.02 21.06 7.93
N VAL A 47 4.77 20.73 6.89
CA VAL A 47 5.00 19.33 6.50
C VAL A 47 5.84 18.60 7.55
N GLU A 48 6.90 19.21 8.08
CA GLU A 48 7.72 18.60 9.14
C GLU A 48 6.91 18.41 10.43
N ASP A 49 6.11 19.38 10.84
CA ASP A 49 5.30 19.27 12.04
C ASP A 49 4.22 18.18 11.87
N HIS A 50 3.56 18.17 10.71
CA HIS A 50 2.46 17.25 10.44
C HIS A 50 2.92 15.81 10.15
N PHE A 51 4.01 15.63 9.40
CA PHE A 51 4.51 14.29 9.04
C PHE A 51 5.67 13.85 9.90
N GLY A 52 6.59 14.72 10.28
CA GLY A 52 7.81 14.37 11.02
C GLY A 52 7.62 14.30 12.54
N ARG A 53 6.78 15.17 13.12
CA ARG A 53 6.62 15.30 14.57
C ARG A 53 5.31 14.76 15.12
N ASN A 54 4.28 14.61 14.29
CA ASN A 54 3.01 14.05 14.70
C ASN A 54 3.11 12.52 14.94
N PRO A 55 2.97 12.05 16.19
CA PRO A 55 3.13 10.63 16.52
C PRO A 55 2.07 9.74 15.86
N ASN A 56 0.85 10.26 15.66
CA ASN A 56 -0.24 9.52 15.02
C ASN A 56 0.06 9.29 13.53
N ILE A 57 0.49 10.33 12.81
CA ILE A 57 0.87 10.19 11.40
C ILE A 57 2.10 9.30 11.23
N GLN A 58 3.07 9.39 12.15
CA GLN A 58 4.22 8.49 12.17
C GLN A 58 3.81 7.03 12.41
N GLN A 59 2.81 6.79 13.24
CA GLN A 59 2.24 5.46 13.41
C GLN A 59 1.54 4.98 12.14
N GLU A 60 0.68 5.80 11.54
CA GLU A 60 0.00 5.49 10.28
C GLU A 60 0.99 5.16 9.14
N ILE A 61 2.10 5.89 9.05
CA ILE A 61 3.18 5.60 8.08
C ILE A 61 3.77 4.21 8.31
N ARG A 62 4.04 3.83 9.57
CA ARG A 62 4.60 2.50 9.91
C ARG A 62 3.60 1.38 9.65
N GLU A 63 2.33 1.60 9.96
CA GLU A 63 1.25 0.64 9.71
C GLU A 63 1.06 0.46 8.19
N THR A 64 1.01 1.55 7.43
CA THR A 64 0.91 1.51 5.97
C THR A 64 2.11 0.80 5.33
N GLN A 65 3.33 1.04 5.82
CA GLN A 65 4.53 0.32 5.36
C GLN A 65 4.44 -1.18 5.67
N THR A 66 3.90 -1.55 6.83
CA THR A 66 3.68 -2.95 7.21
C THR A 66 2.67 -3.62 6.28
N ASN A 67 1.58 -2.92 5.96
CA ASN A 67 0.57 -3.40 5.01
C ASN A 67 1.16 -3.57 3.61
N ILE A 68 1.92 -2.59 3.11
CA ILE A 68 2.64 -2.70 1.83
C ILE A 68 3.56 -3.92 1.79
N ASN A 69 4.32 -4.16 2.87
CA ASN A 69 5.20 -5.32 2.96
C ASN A 69 4.42 -6.64 2.98
N ARG A 70 3.25 -6.68 3.62
CA ARG A 70 2.35 -7.84 3.59
C ARG A 70 1.82 -8.08 2.18
N LEU A 71 1.26 -7.06 1.53
CA LEU A 71 0.74 -7.14 0.15
C LEU A 71 1.83 -7.59 -0.83
N ASN A 72 3.06 -7.09 -0.70
CA ASN A 72 4.19 -7.52 -1.54
C ASN A 72 4.52 -9.02 -1.39
N ARG A 73 4.23 -9.64 -0.25
CA ARG A 73 4.35 -11.10 -0.09
C ARG A 73 3.12 -11.81 -0.64
N ASP A 74 1.94 -11.35 -0.28
CA ASP A 74 0.66 -11.95 -0.67
C ASP A 74 0.54 -12.04 -2.19
N ILE A 75 0.99 -11.03 -2.93
CA ILE A 75 0.95 -11.04 -4.39
C ILE A 75 1.83 -12.12 -5.03
N ILE A 76 2.96 -12.47 -4.40
CA ILE A 76 3.82 -13.56 -4.89
C ILE A 76 3.06 -14.88 -4.81
N ASP A 77 2.27 -15.08 -3.76
CA ASP A 77 1.53 -16.31 -3.55
C ASP A 77 0.25 -16.36 -4.39
N ILE A 78 -0.55 -15.30 -4.39
CA ILE A 78 -1.77 -15.18 -5.20
C ILE A 78 -1.47 -15.41 -6.68
N THR A 79 -0.38 -14.82 -7.20
CA THR A 79 -0.06 -14.91 -8.64
C THR A 79 0.37 -16.30 -9.11
N LYS A 80 0.54 -17.28 -8.20
CA LYS A 80 0.78 -18.68 -8.54
C LYS A 80 -0.52 -19.45 -8.82
N ASP A 81 -1.62 -19.01 -8.25
CA ASP A 81 -2.90 -19.74 -8.21
C ASP A 81 -4.00 -19.10 -9.08
N VAL A 82 -3.80 -17.87 -9.56
CA VAL A 82 -4.69 -17.18 -10.50
C VAL A 82 -4.23 -17.28 -11.95
N ASP A 83 -5.09 -16.92 -12.89
CA ASP A 83 -4.70 -16.84 -14.30
C ASP A 83 -3.71 -15.71 -14.57
N GLU A 84 -2.91 -15.86 -15.64
CA GLU A 84 -1.82 -14.92 -15.95
C GLU A 84 -2.32 -13.49 -16.26
N SER A 85 -3.57 -13.33 -16.73
CA SER A 85 -4.11 -11.99 -17.01
C SER A 85 -4.40 -11.24 -15.72
N LEU A 86 -5.01 -11.90 -14.74
CA LEU A 86 -5.24 -11.36 -13.40
C LEU A 86 -3.90 -11.15 -12.68
N ALA A 87 -3.00 -12.13 -12.73
CA ALA A 87 -1.68 -12.03 -12.10
C ALA A 87 -0.90 -10.78 -12.56
N ARG A 88 -0.91 -10.52 -13.88
CA ARG A 88 -0.25 -9.34 -14.46
C ARG A 88 -0.89 -8.03 -13.99
N ARG A 89 -2.22 -7.97 -13.94
CA ARG A 89 -2.97 -6.79 -13.45
C ARG A 89 -2.59 -6.49 -12.00
N LEU A 90 -2.66 -7.49 -11.12
CA LEU A 90 -2.33 -7.32 -9.71
C LEU A 90 -0.87 -6.86 -9.53
N ARG A 91 0.08 -7.44 -10.29
CA ARG A 91 1.50 -7.06 -10.20
C ARG A 91 1.71 -5.61 -10.60
N GLU A 92 1.01 -5.16 -11.63
CA GLU A 92 1.06 -3.78 -12.08
C GLU A 92 0.45 -2.83 -11.04
N ASP A 93 -0.70 -3.17 -10.46
CA ASP A 93 -1.32 -2.39 -9.39
C ASP A 93 -0.39 -2.25 -8.18
N MET A 94 0.27 -3.35 -7.79
CA MET A 94 1.22 -3.33 -6.68
C MET A 94 2.49 -2.53 -7.03
N ARG A 95 2.97 -2.59 -8.28
CA ARG A 95 4.07 -1.74 -8.76
C ARG A 95 3.73 -0.25 -8.61
N ILE A 96 2.52 0.15 -9.03
CA ILE A 96 2.04 1.54 -8.93
C ILE A 96 1.95 1.98 -7.46
N ILE A 97 1.45 1.12 -6.56
CA ILE A 97 1.43 1.40 -5.12
C ILE A 97 2.85 1.63 -4.58
N ASN A 98 3.78 0.72 -4.86
CA ASN A 98 5.16 0.81 -4.38
C ASN A 98 5.86 2.08 -4.89
N GLU A 99 5.64 2.46 -6.14
CA GLU A 99 6.17 3.72 -6.70
C GLU A 99 5.56 4.95 -6.03
N SER A 100 4.24 4.95 -5.83
CA SER A 100 3.53 6.06 -5.20
C SER A 100 3.94 6.25 -3.75
N TRP A 101 4.13 5.14 -3.03
CA TRP A 101 4.65 5.12 -1.66
C TRP A 101 6.09 5.66 -1.60
N SER A 102 6.97 5.18 -2.48
CA SER A 102 8.36 5.62 -2.52
C SER A 102 8.49 7.12 -2.83
N ARG A 103 7.66 7.63 -3.75
CA ARG A 103 7.56 9.06 -4.03
C ARG A 103 7.07 9.83 -2.80
N PHE A 104 6.03 9.36 -2.13
CA PHE A 104 5.53 10.00 -0.90
C PHE A 104 6.62 10.10 0.18
N ILE A 105 7.33 9.00 0.49
CA ILE A 105 8.39 8.99 1.51
C ILE A 105 9.56 9.90 1.12
N SER A 106 9.91 9.94 -0.16
CA SER A 106 10.98 10.82 -0.65
C SER A 106 10.58 12.29 -0.53
N SER A 107 9.34 12.62 -0.94
CA SER A 107 8.79 13.97 -0.82
C SER A 107 8.69 14.42 0.62
N SER A 108 8.18 13.59 1.54
CA SER A 108 8.05 13.96 2.95
C SER A 108 9.41 14.23 3.61
N LYS A 109 10.45 13.44 3.26
CA LYS A 109 11.83 13.68 3.71
C LYS A 109 12.45 14.95 3.12
N ALA A 110 12.23 15.22 1.84
CA ALA A 110 12.76 16.44 1.22
C ALA A 110 12.19 17.70 1.89
N HIS A 111 10.90 17.69 2.25
CA HIS A 111 10.28 18.79 2.99
C HIS A 111 10.78 18.90 4.44
N SER A 112 11.18 17.81 5.10
CA SER A 112 11.80 17.93 6.43
C SER A 112 13.25 18.42 6.38
N GLN A 113 13.98 18.14 5.30
CA GLN A 113 15.38 18.57 5.14
C GLN A 113 15.52 20.04 4.74
N ASN A 114 14.56 20.62 4.02
CA ASN A 114 14.57 22.04 3.63
C ASN A 114 14.30 23.03 4.79
N VAL A 115 14.15 22.53 6.03
CA VAL A 115 13.92 23.33 7.25
C VAL A 115 15.22 23.58 8.04
N GLN A 116 16.36 23.03 7.60
CA GLN A 116 17.69 23.32 8.16
C GLN A 116 18.33 24.57 7.57
#